data_AF-A0A2V8M325-F1
#
_entry.id   AF-A0A2V8M325-F1
#
_cell.length_a   1.000
_cell.length_b   1.000
_cell.length_c   1.000
_cell.angle_alpha   90.00
_cell.angle_beta   90.00
_cell.angle_gamma   90.00
#
_symmetry.space_group_name_H-M   'P 1'
#
loop_
_entity.id
_entity.type
_entity.pdbx_description
1 polymer ?
#
loop_
_entity_poly.entity_id
_entity_poly.type
_entity_poly.pdbx_seq_one_letter_code
_entity_poly.pdbx_strand_id
1 'polypeptide(L)'
;MQPTREWPQAGRAGDLRQDFRAGGHSFAWIIEGSEVYTVDGQPARTVKAGDLLHEEPMQMHTTENQSPVKLLVLRVVEKGKPATVRVP
;
A
#
# COMPACT_ATOMS: atom_id res chain seq x y z
N MET A 1 -28.20 15.31 1.19
CA MET A 1 -27.22 15.52 0.10
C MET A 1 -25.86 15.13 0.66
N GLN A 2 -25.27 14.01 0.23
CA GLN A 2 -23.90 13.67 0.63
C GLN A 2 -22.93 14.25 -0.42
N PRO A 3 -21.81 14.88 -0.03
CA PRO A 3 -20.87 15.42 -1.00
C PRO A 3 -20.08 14.27 -1.64
N THR A 4 -19.96 14.31 -2.97
CA THR A 4 -19.09 13.47 -3.77
C THR A 4 -17.64 13.68 -3.32
N ARG A 5 -17.04 12.67 -2.69
CA ARG A 5 -15.62 12.68 -2.33
C ARG A 5 -14.81 12.51 -3.61
N GLU A 6 -14.32 13.61 -4.14
CA GLU A 6 -13.30 13.63 -5.19
C GLU A 6 -12.06 12.88 -4.66
N TRP A 7 -11.60 11.91 -5.44
CA TRP A 7 -10.37 11.20 -5.15
C TRP A 7 -9.20 12.18 -5.35
N PRO A 8 -8.29 12.36 -4.38
CA PRO A 8 -7.12 13.18 -4.62
C PRO A 8 -6.30 12.56 -5.75
N GLN A 9 -5.87 13.42 -6.69
CA GLN A 9 -5.02 13.06 -7.81
C GLN A 9 -3.85 12.19 -7.35
N ALA A 10 -3.51 11.19 -8.18
CA ALA A 10 -2.31 10.38 -8.06
C ALA A 10 -1.12 11.26 -7.66
N GLY A 11 -0.36 10.80 -6.66
CA GLY A 11 0.77 11.52 -6.08
C GLY A 11 1.68 12.12 -7.16
N ARG A 12 2.17 13.33 -6.91
CA ARG A 12 3.08 14.04 -7.81
C ARG A 12 4.29 13.15 -8.11
N ALA A 13 4.65 13.06 -9.39
CA ALA A 13 5.90 12.43 -9.82
C ALA A 13 7.08 13.04 -9.03
N GLY A 14 7.73 12.22 -8.21
CA GLY A 14 8.81 12.64 -7.30
C GLY A 14 8.69 12.09 -5.87
N ASP A 15 7.50 11.68 -5.45
CA ASP A 15 7.25 11.09 -4.12
C ASP A 15 7.37 9.56 -4.20
N LEU A 16 8.61 9.06 -4.23
CA LEU A 16 8.91 7.63 -4.44
C LEU A 16 8.61 6.76 -3.20
N ARG A 17 8.48 7.36 -2.02
CA ARG A 17 8.14 6.66 -0.78
C ARG A 17 6.77 7.07 -0.31
N GLN A 18 5.88 6.10 -0.18
CA GLN A 18 4.55 6.35 0.34
C GLN A 18 4.37 5.62 1.66
N ASP A 19 4.05 6.39 2.68
CA ASP A 19 3.83 5.92 4.04
C ASP A 19 2.36 5.56 4.23
N PHE A 20 2.12 4.31 4.62
CA PHE A 20 0.77 3.77 4.76
C PHE A 20 0.55 3.08 6.09
N ARG A 21 -0.69 3.15 6.56
CA ARG A 21 -1.24 2.26 7.58
C ARG A 21 -2.37 1.44 6.99
N ALA A 22 -2.31 0.12 7.16
CA ALA A 22 -3.41 -0.77 6.80
C ALA A 22 -4.57 -0.58 7.81
N GLY A 23 -5.78 -0.32 7.32
CA GLY A 23 -6.99 -0.18 8.15
C GLY A 23 -7.61 -1.51 8.61
N GLY A 24 -6.97 -2.62 8.28
CA GLY A 24 -7.37 -4.00 8.52
C GLY A 24 -6.32 -4.95 7.94
N HIS A 25 -6.65 -6.23 7.75
CA HIS A 25 -5.74 -7.15 7.07
C HIS A 25 -5.70 -6.82 5.58
N SER A 26 -4.50 -6.69 5.03
CA SER A 26 -4.28 -6.40 3.61
C SER A 26 -3.28 -7.40 3.03
N PHE A 27 -3.62 -7.94 1.85
CA PHE A 27 -2.84 -8.94 1.14
C PHE A 27 -2.53 -8.40 -0.25
N ALA A 28 -1.28 -8.01 -0.50
CA ALA A 28 -0.86 -7.45 -1.77
C ALA A 28 -0.07 -8.49 -2.55
N TRP A 29 -0.65 -8.97 -3.65
CA TRP A 29 0.02 -9.87 -4.59
C TRP A 29 0.62 -9.04 -5.73
N ILE A 30 1.93 -9.13 -5.89
CA ILE A 30 2.64 -8.53 -7.03
C ILE A 30 2.40 -9.38 -8.29
N ILE A 31 1.75 -8.79 -9.29
CA ILE A 31 1.47 -9.44 -10.58
C ILE A 31 2.62 -9.16 -11.56
N GLU A 32 3.10 -7.92 -11.63
CA GLU A 32 4.19 -7.47 -12.50
C GLU A 32 5.05 -6.42 -11.78
N GLY A 33 6.34 -6.35 -12.14
CA GLY A 33 7.28 -5.36 -11.59
C GLY A 33 7.92 -5.78 -10.27
N SER A 34 8.54 -4.81 -9.61
CA SER A 34 9.15 -4.95 -8.29
C SER A 34 9.12 -3.64 -7.49
N GLU A 35 9.05 -3.78 -6.17
CA GLU A 35 9.11 -2.68 -5.21
C GLU A 35 10.03 -3.04 -4.03
N VAL A 36 10.59 -2.02 -3.39
CA VAL A 36 11.21 -2.13 -2.08
C VAL A 36 10.11 -1.91 -1.05
N TYR A 37 9.84 -2.93 -0.24
CA TYR A 37 8.89 -2.91 0.86
C TYR A 37 9.65 -2.79 2.18
N THR A 38 9.28 -1.82 3.01
CA THR A 38 9.87 -1.59 4.32
C THR A 38 8.79 -1.58 5.38
N VAL A 39 8.99 -2.34 6.46
CA VAL A 39 8.15 -2.29 7.68
C VAL A 39 9.00 -1.68 8.78
N ASP A 40 8.38 -0.87 9.64
CA ASP A 40 9.09 -0.29 10.77
C ASP A 40 9.76 -1.37 11.64
N GLY A 41 11.01 -1.13 12.02
CA GLY A 41 11.83 -2.08 12.77
C GLY A 41 12.31 -3.32 12.00
N GLN A 42 12.02 -3.47 10.71
CA GLN A 42 12.50 -4.58 9.87
C GLN A 42 13.44 -4.12 8.75
N PRO A 43 14.39 -4.97 8.32
CA PRO A 43 15.16 -4.70 7.11
C PRO A 43 14.25 -4.55 5.89
N ALA A 44 14.52 -3.56 5.06
CA ALA A 44 13.85 -3.40 3.77
C ALA A 44 14.09 -4.63 2.90
N ARG A 45 13.07 -5.04 2.14
CA ARG A 45 13.16 -6.18 1.22
C ARG A 45 12.59 -5.84 -0.14
N THR A 46 13.19 -6.37 -1.18
CA THR A 46 12.63 -6.30 -2.53
C THR A 46 11.61 -7.42 -2.71
N VAL A 47 10.41 -7.06 -3.17
CA VAL A 47 9.38 -8.00 -3.61
C VAL A 47 9.14 -7.84 -5.11
N LYS A 48 8.77 -8.93 -5.76
CA LYS A 48 8.67 -9.06 -7.23
C LYS A 48 7.43 -9.88 -7.60
N ALA A 49 7.13 -9.93 -8.90
CA ALA A 49 6.06 -10.74 -9.46
C ALA A 49 6.02 -12.17 -8.86
N GLY A 50 4.84 -12.57 -8.39
CA GLY A 50 4.60 -13.84 -7.71
C GLY A 50 4.68 -13.77 -6.17
N ASP A 51 5.32 -12.73 -5.61
CA ASP A 51 5.39 -12.56 -4.16
C ASP A 51 4.05 -12.03 -3.59
N LEU A 52 3.74 -12.46 -2.36
CA LEU A 52 2.59 -12.01 -1.57
C LEU A 52 3.08 -11.30 -0.31
N LEU A 53 2.60 -10.07 -0.11
CA LEU A 53 2.73 -9.35 1.14
C LEU A 53 1.47 -9.52 1.98
N HIS A 54 1.66 -9.75 3.27
CA HIS A 54 0.59 -9.63 4.27
C HIS A 54 0.93 -8.47 5.21
N GLU A 55 0.08 -7.46 5.17
CA GLU A 55 0.09 -6.29 6.04
C GLU A 55 -0.90 -6.52 7.19
N GLU A 56 -0.40 -6.49 8.41
CA GLU A 56 -1.24 -6.56 9.61
C GLU A 56 -2.01 -5.25 9.84
N PRO A 57 -3.17 -5.30 10.54
CA PRO A 57 -3.88 -4.09 10.94
C PRO A 57 -2.94 -3.10 11.64
N MET A 58 -3.00 -1.83 11.25
CA MET A 58 -2.16 -0.74 11.76
C MET A 58 -0.66 -0.88 11.49
N GLN A 59 -0.22 -1.89 10.72
CA GLN A 59 1.19 -2.01 10.33
C GLN A 59 1.59 -0.79 9.49
N MET A 60 2.63 -0.11 9.96
CA MET A 60 3.27 0.98 9.24
C MET A 60 4.25 0.38 8.23
N HIS A 61 4.07 0.71 6.97
CA HIS A 61 4.99 0.30 5.93
C HIS A 61 5.18 1.40 4.89
N THR A 62 6.27 1.27 4.14
CA THR A 62 6.57 2.10 2.98
C THR A 62 6.86 1.24 1.78
N THR A 63 6.41 1.70 0.62
CA THR A 63 6.74 1.09 -0.67
C THR A 63 7.44 2.09 -1.57
N GLU A 64 8.45 1.58 -2.29
CA GLU A 64 9.18 2.32 -3.33
C GLU A 64 9.28 1.46 -4.58
N ASN A 65 8.60 1.88 -5.64
CA ASN A 65 8.58 1.17 -6.91
C ASN A 65 9.94 1.26 -7.62
N GLN A 66 10.56 0.12 -7.91
CA GLN A 66 11.80 0.07 -8.71
C GLN A 66 11.52 0.03 -10.21
N SER A 67 10.30 -0.35 -10.58
CA SER A 67 9.76 -0.38 -11.94
C SER A 67 8.25 -0.15 -11.86
N PRO A 68 7.53 0.09 -12.97
CA PRO A 68 6.07 0.09 -12.93
C PRO A 68 5.54 -1.23 -12.32
N VAL A 69 4.76 -1.12 -11.24
CA VAL A 69 4.22 -2.28 -10.50
C VAL A 69 2.73 -2.44 -10.78
N LYS A 70 2.31 -3.69 -11.03
CA LYS A 70 0.90 -4.12 -11.02
C LYS A 70 0.67 -5.03 -9.83
N LEU A 71 -0.34 -4.72 -9.04
CA LEU A 71 -0.66 -5.41 -7.80
C LEU A 71 -2.16 -5.68 -7.67
N LEU A 72 -2.51 -6.85 -7.13
CA LEU A 72 -3.85 -7.15 -6.63
C LEU A 72 -3.82 -7.04 -5.12
N VAL A 73 -4.64 -6.15 -4.56
CA VAL A 73 -4.78 -6.02 -3.10
C VAL A 73 -6.14 -6.49 -2.64
N LEU A 74 -6.15 -7.52 -1.81
CA LEU A 74 -7.33 -8.00 -1.11
C LEU A 74 -7.29 -7.47 0.32
N ARG A 75 -8.39 -6.87 0.78
CA ARG A 75 -8.46 -6.28 2.12
C ARG A 75 -9.66 -6.77 2.89
N VAL A 76 -9.45 -7.13 4.15
CA VAL A 76 -10.49 -7.45 5.13
C VAL A 76 -10.54 -6.31 6.12
N VAL A 77 -11.57 -5.47 5.97
CA VAL A 77 -11.74 -4.23 6.73
C VAL A 77 -13.15 -4.14 7.28
N GLU A 78 -13.32 -3.42 8.38
CA GLU A 78 -14.65 -3.10 8.88
C GLU A 78 -15.41 -2.24 7.86
N LYS A 79 -16.66 -2.60 7.60
CA LYS A 79 -17.53 -1.86 6.70
C LYS A 79 -17.67 -0.41 7.17
N GLY A 80 -17.37 0.54 6.29
CA GLY A 80 -17.46 1.97 6.57
C GLY A 80 -16.17 2.61 7.10
N LYS A 81 -15.10 1.84 7.37
CA LYS A 81 -13.77 2.35 7.71
C LYS A 81 -12.85 2.42 6.48
N PRO A 82 -11.87 3.34 6.43
CA PRO A 82 -10.91 3.41 5.33
C PRO A 82 -9.98 2.19 5.32
N ALA A 83 -9.71 1.66 4.13
CA ALA A 83 -8.88 0.46 3.99
C ALA A 83 -7.37 0.74 4.08
N THR A 84 -6.96 1.96 3.75
CA THR A 84 -5.60 2.46 3.89
C THR A 84 -5.66 3.91 4.33
N VAL A 85 -4.83 4.29 5.28
CA VAL A 85 -4.65 5.68 5.70
C VAL A 85 -3.24 6.09 5.30
N ARG A 86 -3.15 7.07 4.39
CA ARG A 86 -1.87 7.72 4.05
C ARG A 86 -1.42 8.53 5.26
N VAL A 87 -0.18 8.37 5.67
CA VAL A 87 0.42 9.23 6.70
C VAL A 87 1.06 10.44 6.02
N PRO A 88 0.77 11.68 6.47
CA PRO A 88 1.41 12.90 5.97
C PRO A 88 2.91 12.96 6.24
#